data_AF-A0A0L0JRL4-F1
#
_entry.id   AF-A0A0L0JRL4-F1
#
_cell.length_a   1.000
_cell.length_b   1.000
_cell.length_c   1.000
_cell.angle_alpha   90.00
_cell.angle_beta   90.00
_cell.angle_gamma   90.00
#
_symmetry.space_group_name_H-M   'P 1'
#
loop_
_entity.id
_entity.type
_entity.pdbx_description
1 polymer ?
#
loop_
_entity_poly.entity_id
_entity_poly.type
_entity_poly.pdbx_seq_one_letter_code
_entity_poly.pdbx_strand_id
1 'polypeptide(L)'
;MDGVVRKDWREAVVDDKGRVERIPYELCVLVALRDAVRRREIYVEGAARWCNPEDDLPGDLEAARTVHYAAIRQPLNPPPDRWARPTAPASAR
;
A
#
# COMPACT_ATOMS: atom_id res chain seq x y z
N MET A 1 -9.79 -8.46 7.30
CA MET A 1 -8.60 -9.15 7.88
C MET A 1 -7.46 -9.21 6.88
N ASP A 2 -7.72 -9.44 5.60
CA ASP A 2 -6.67 -9.55 4.58
C ASP A 2 -5.85 -8.25 4.46
N GLY A 3 -4.54 -8.42 4.33
CA GLY A 3 -3.57 -7.32 4.31
C GLY A 3 -3.09 -6.85 5.69
N VAL A 4 -3.84 -7.14 6.77
CA VAL A 4 -3.46 -6.78 8.14
C VAL A 4 -3.04 -8.01 8.94
N VAL A 5 -3.85 -9.06 8.91
CA VAL A 5 -3.60 -10.29 9.68
C VAL A 5 -3.08 -11.39 8.76
N ARG A 6 -1.83 -11.78 8.99
CA ARG A 6 -1.21 -12.94 8.32
C ARG A 6 -2.00 -14.22 8.64
N LYS A 7 -2.05 -15.17 7.70
CA LYS A 7 -2.77 -16.44 7.88
C LYS A 7 -2.37 -17.15 9.17
N ASP A 8 -1.07 -17.23 9.44
CA ASP A 8 -0.50 -17.89 10.62
C ASP A 8 -0.90 -17.24 11.96
N TRP A 9 -1.42 -16.00 11.95
CA TRP A 9 -1.85 -15.28 13.16
C TRP A 9 -3.36 -15.32 13.38
N ARG A 10 -4.13 -15.90 12.45
CA ARG A 10 -5.60 -15.86 12.52
C ARG A 10 -6.15 -16.55 13.76
N GLU A 11 -5.57 -17.67 14.15
CA GLU A 11 -5.99 -18.43 15.35
C GLU A 11 -5.72 -17.66 16.64
N ALA A 12 -4.70 -16.79 16.67
CA ALA A 12 -4.45 -15.92 17.81
C ALA A 12 -5.37 -14.69 17.84
N VAL A 13 -5.89 -14.28 16.68
CA VAL A 13 -6.68 -13.05 16.52
C VAL A 13 -8.18 -13.29 16.62
N VAL A 14 -8.66 -14.47 16.23
CA VAL A 14 -10.09 -14.79 16.20
C VAL A 14 -10.37 -16.00 17.08
N ASP A 15 -11.25 -15.82 18.06
CA ASP A 15 -11.69 -16.90 18.95
C ASP A 15 -12.65 -17.87 18.24
N ASP A 16 -12.96 -19.00 18.90
CA ASP A 16 -13.87 -20.03 18.37
C ASP A 16 -15.29 -19.53 18.12
N LYS A 17 -15.66 -18.36 18.67
CA LYS A 17 -16.95 -17.69 18.47
C LYS A 17 -16.91 -16.65 17.36
N GLY A 18 -15.77 -16.52 16.66
CA GLY A 18 -15.57 -15.54 15.60
C GLY A 18 -15.31 -14.12 16.10
N ARG A 19 -15.03 -13.93 17.40
CA ARG A 19 -14.75 -12.61 17.98
C ARG A 19 -13.27 -12.28 17.86
N VAL A 20 -12.98 -11.00 17.68
CA VAL A 20 -11.60 -10.52 17.51
C VAL A 20 -10.99 -10.21 18.88
N GLU A 21 -9.88 -10.88 19.17
CA GLU A 21 -9.03 -10.57 20.31
C GLU A 21 -8.23 -9.29 20.03
N ARG A 22 -8.43 -8.27 20.87
CA ARG A 22 -7.96 -6.91 20.61
C ARG A 22 -6.43 -6.83 20.54
N ILE A 23 -5.74 -7.38 21.54
CA ILE A 23 -4.27 -7.28 21.67
C ILE A 23 -3.54 -7.87 20.45
N PRO A 24 -3.78 -9.13 20.03
CA PRO A 24 -3.09 -9.70 18.88
C PRO A 24 -3.48 -9.00 17.56
N TYR A 25 -4.72 -8.50 17.46
CA TYR A 25 -5.14 -7.69 16.32
C TYR A 25 -4.39 -6.36 16.25
N GLU A 26 -4.30 -5.62 17.36
CA GLU A 26 -3.56 -4.35 17.44
C GLU A 26 -2.10 -4.53 17.06
N LEU A 27 -1.46 -5.61 17.51
CA LEU A 27 -0.09 -5.92 17.09
C LEU A 27 0.03 -6.10 15.57
N CYS A 28 -0.91 -6.83 14.95
CA CYS A 28 -0.95 -6.99 13.49
C CYS A 28 -1.13 -5.65 12.77
N VAL A 29 -2.04 -4.80 13.28
CA VAL A 29 -2.28 -3.44 12.75
C VAL A 29 -1.01 -2.59 12.83
N LEU A 30 -0.32 -2.58 13.97
CA LEU A 30 0.90 -1.79 14.15
C LEU A 30 2.03 -2.27 13.23
N VAL A 31 2.16 -3.58 13.02
CA VAL A 31 3.14 -4.14 12.08
C VAL A 31 2.79 -3.74 10.65
N ALA A 32 1.53 -3.89 10.22
CA ALA A 32 1.09 -3.53 8.88
C ALA A 32 1.28 -2.02 8.62
N LEU A 33 0.92 -1.17 9.60
CA LEU A 33 1.10 0.27 9.52
C LEU A 33 2.58 0.65 9.41
N ARG A 34 3.44 0.05 10.25
CA ARG A 34 4.89 0.28 10.19
C ARG A 34 5.43 -0.05 8.81
N ASP A 35 5.00 -1.17 8.23
CA ASP A 35 5.49 -1.63 6.93
C ASP A 35 4.93 -0.77 5.77
N ALA A 36 3.70 -0.26 5.88
CA ALA A 36 3.14 0.72 4.93
C ALA A 36 3.87 2.07 4.98
N VAL A 37 4.19 2.58 6.18
CA VAL A 37 4.98 3.81 6.37
C VAL A 37 6.39 3.64 5.81
N ARG A 38 7.06 2.50 6.07
CA ARG A 38 8.39 2.21 5.51
C ARG A 38 8.40 2.16 3.98
N ARG A 39 7.33 1.62 3.38
CA ARG A 39 7.15 1.59 1.92
C ARG A 39 6.66 2.91 1.34
N ARG A 40 6.39 3.92 2.18
CA ARG A 40 5.86 5.24 1.82
C ARG A 40 4.51 5.16 1.10
N GLU A 41 3.73 4.12 1.38
CA GLU A 41 2.32 4.03 0.95
C GLU A 41 1.42 4.91 1.83
N ILE A 42 1.86 5.15 3.07
CA ILE A 42 1.25 6.07 4.03
C ILE A 42 2.36 7.01 4.50
N TYR A 43 2.10 8.31 4.45
CA TYR A 43 2.96 9.31 5.07
C TYR A 43 2.21 10.04 6.18
N VAL A 44 2.95 10.57 7.15
CA VAL A 44 2.41 11.35 8.26
C VAL A 44 3.14 12.69 8.26
N GLU A 45 2.37 13.77 8.31
CA GLU A 45 2.93 15.11 8.37
C GLU A 45 3.86 15.26 9.60
N GLY A 46 5.04 15.85 9.40
CA GLY A 46 6.07 15.99 10.44
C GLY A 46 6.93 14.74 10.69
N ALA A 47 6.69 13.61 10.02
CA ALA A 47 7.55 12.43 10.13
C ALA A 47 8.80 12.58 9.24
N ALA A 48 9.95 12.93 9.85
CA ALA A 48 11.17 13.24 9.09
C ALA A 48 11.78 12.08 8.27
N ARG A 49 11.74 10.84 8.78
CA ARG A 49 12.43 9.70 8.12
C ARG A 49 11.66 9.11 6.93
N TRP A 50 10.33 9.12 7.01
CA TRP A 50 9.43 8.51 6.03
C TRP A 50 8.39 9.55 5.60
N CYS A 51 8.91 10.70 5.15
CA CYS A 51 8.15 11.89 4.75
C CYS A 51 7.30 11.64 3.50
N ASN A 52 6.52 12.66 3.12
CA ASN A 52 5.71 12.62 1.92
C ASN A 52 6.59 12.30 0.69
N PRO A 53 6.30 11.22 -0.07
CA PRO A 53 7.08 10.86 -1.24
C PRO A 53 7.03 11.92 -2.35
N GLU A 54 6.01 12.78 -2.39
CA GLU A 54 5.94 13.88 -3.35
C GLU A 54 7.04 14.93 -3.11
N ASP A 55 7.51 15.08 -1.87
CA ASP A 55 8.56 16.06 -1.52
C ASP A 55 9.94 15.67 -2.10
N ASP A 56 10.11 14.39 -2.48
CA ASP A 56 11.33 13.91 -3.15
C ASP A 56 11.34 14.25 -4.66
N LEU A 57 10.21 14.71 -5.21
CA LEU A 57 10.12 14.98 -6.64
C LEU A 57 10.87 16.27 -6.99
N PRO A 58 11.59 16.28 -8.13
CA PRO A 58 12.14 17.52 -8.67
C PRO A 58 11.04 18.56 -8.88
N GLY A 59 11.27 19.82 -8.50
CA GLY A 59 10.28 20.89 -8.68
C GLY A 59 9.91 21.17 -10.15
N ASP A 60 10.74 20.73 -11.10
CA ASP A 60 10.53 20.82 -12.55
C ASP A 60 9.99 19.52 -13.17
N LEU A 61 9.64 18.51 -12.36
CA LEU A 61 9.18 17.19 -12.83
C LEU A 61 8.07 17.29 -13.87
N GLU A 62 7.07 18.15 -13.64
CA GLU A 62 5.95 18.32 -14.57
C GLU A 62 6.39 18.92 -15.91
N ALA A 63 7.30 19.91 -15.88
CA ALA A 63 7.85 20.52 -17.10
C ALA A 63 8.76 19.55 -17.87
N ALA A 64 9.52 18.72 -17.14
CA ALA A 64 10.45 17.74 -17.68
C ALA A 64 9.86 16.33 -17.85
N ARG A 65 8.55 16.15 -17.63
CA ARG A 65 7.89 14.84 -17.54
C ARG A 65 8.14 13.96 -18.76
N THR A 66 8.08 14.54 -19.96
CA THR A 66 8.36 13.85 -21.23
C THR A 66 9.78 13.27 -21.26
N VAL A 67 10.78 14.03 -20.79
CA VAL A 67 12.18 13.61 -20.77
C VAL A 67 12.38 12.49 -19.75
N HIS A 68 11.85 12.66 -18.53
CA HIS A 68 11.97 11.66 -17.47
C HIS A 68 11.33 10.33 -17.85
N TYR A 69 10.11 10.35 -18.40
CA TYR A 69 9.40 9.14 -18.81
C TYR A 69 10.07 8.44 -19.99
N ALA A 70 10.61 9.20 -20.95
CA ALA A 70 11.39 8.65 -22.05
C ALA A 70 12.65 7.92 -21.55
N ALA A 71 13.35 8.49 -20.56
CA ALA A 71 14.56 7.90 -19.99
C ALA A 71 14.31 6.52 -19.34
N ILE A 72 13.16 6.34 -18.66
CA ILE A 72 12.76 5.07 -18.05
C ILE A 72 11.89 4.19 -18.94
N ARG A 73 11.74 4.55 -20.22
CA ARG A 73 10.93 3.82 -21.23
C ARG A 73 9.48 3.59 -20.80
N GLN A 74 8.89 4.59 -20.14
CA GLN A 74 7.50 4.56 -19.70
C GLN A 74 6.63 5.45 -20.59
N PRO A 75 5.36 5.07 -20.85
CA PRO A 75 4.44 5.91 -21.59
C PRO A 75 4.03 7.13 -20.75
N LEU A 76 3.97 8.31 -21.37
CA LEU A 76 3.54 9.55 -20.72
C LEU A 76 2.09 9.46 -20.24
N ASN A 77 1.23 8.78 -21.01
CA ASN A 77 -0.14 8.48 -20.65
C ASN A 77 -0.33 6.97 -20.64
N PRO A 78 -0.27 6.30 -19.48
CA PRO A 78 -0.54 4.87 -19.40
C PRO A 78 -2.02 4.58 -19.70
N PRO A 79 -2.35 3.42 -20.27
CA PRO A 79 -3.74 3.06 -20.50
C PRO A 79 -4.47 2.83 -19.16
N PRO A 80 -5.78 3.11 -19.09
CA PRO A 80 -6.54 3.15 -17.84
C PRO A 80 -6.63 1.80 -17.11
N ASP A 81 -6.46 0.69 -17.84
CA ASP A 81 -6.45 -0.68 -17.33
C ASP A 81 -5.10 -1.10 -16.71
N ARG A 82 -4.04 -0.31 -16.91
CA ARG A 82 -2.67 -0.65 -16.49
C ARG A 82 -2.53 -0.93 -14.99
N TRP A 83 -3.31 -0.24 -14.17
CA TRP A 83 -3.29 -0.35 -12.70
C TRP A 83 -4.55 -0.99 -12.12
N ALA A 84 -5.49 -1.41 -12.98
CA ALA A 84 -6.68 -2.12 -12.52
C ALA A 84 -6.25 -3.40 -11.79
N ARG A 85 -6.71 -3.58 -10.55
CA ARG A 85 -6.52 -4.86 -9.86
C ARG A 85 -7.26 -5.92 -10.67
N PRO A 86 -6.65 -7.08 -10.97
CA PRO A 86 -7.37 -8.17 -11.62
C PRO A 86 -8.57 -8.53 -10.75
N THR A 87 -9.77 -8.22 -11.23
CA THR A 87 -11.00 -8.72 -10.63
C THR A 87 -11.05 -10.20 -10.94
N ALA A 88 -10.84 -11.04 -9.93
CA ALA A 88 -11.10 -12.47 -10.08
C ALA A 88 -12.53 -12.65 -10.61
N PRO A 89 -12.77 -13.52 -11.60
CA PRO A 89 -14.12 -13.78 -12.07
C PRO A 89 -14.94 -14.29 -10.87
N ALA A 90 -16.10 -13.66 -10.63
CA ALA A 90 -17.05 -14.14 -9.65
C ALA A 90 -17.35 -15.61 -9.97
N SER A 91 -17.01 -16.51 -9.03
CA SER A 91 -17.26 -17.94 -9.14
C SER A 91 -18.67 -18.16 -9.67
N ALA A 92 -18.76 -18.81 -10.84
CA ALA A 92 -19.99 -19.42 -11.30
C ALA A 92 -20.54 -20.29 -10.15
N ARG A 93 -21.80 -20.08 -9.83
CA ARG A 93 -22.59 -20.98 -8.99
C ARG A 93 -22.98 -22.21 -9.79
#